data_AF-A0A328UDJ3-F1
#
_entry.id   AF-A0A328UDJ3-F1
#
_cell.length_a   1.000
_cell.length_b   1.000
_cell.length_c   1.000
_cell.angle_alpha   90.00
_cell.angle_beta   90.00
_cell.angle_gamma   90.00
#
_symmetry.space_group_name_H-M   'P 1'
#
loop_
_entity.id
_entity.type
_entity.pdbx_description
1 polymer ?
#
loop_
_entity_poly.entity_id
_entity_poly.type
_entity_poly.pdbx_seq_one_letter_code
_entity_poly.pdbx_strand_id
1 'polypeptide(L)' 'MWQEKQTSFKGLCEKYGISEKTGHKWKNRFFEYGYAGICDRSRTPENSPSKLDEDMVIRVN' A
#
# COMPACT_ATOMS: atom_id res chain seq x y z
N MET A 1 18.95 -27.00 15.55
CA MET A 1 19.48 -25.64 15.29
C MET A 1 18.39 -24.87 14.56
N TRP A 2 17.56 -24.11 15.27
CA TRP A 2 16.54 -23.28 14.63
C TRP A 2 17.21 -22.00 14.13
N GLN A 3 17.44 -21.89 12.82
CA GLN A 3 17.79 -20.61 12.22
C GLN A 3 16.51 -19.79 12.12
N GLU A 4 16.31 -18.85 13.04
CA GLU A 4 15.36 -17.77 12.85
C GLU A 4 15.84 -16.89 11.70
N LYS A 5 15.37 -17.19 10.48
CA LYS A 5 15.59 -16.31 9.33
C LYS A 5 14.82 -15.02 9.56
N GLN A 6 15.51 -14.00 10.07
CA GLN A 6 15.02 -12.63 10.01
C GLN A 6 14.83 -12.28 8.53
N THR A 7 13.58 -12.28 8.09
CA THR A 7 13.24 -11.90 6.72
C THR A 7 13.39 -10.39 6.63
N SER A 8 14.27 -9.93 5.75
CA SER A 8 14.42 -8.50 5.49
C SER A 8 13.09 -7.91 5.00
N PHE A 9 12.87 -6.61 5.22
CA PHE A 9 11.65 -5.95 4.75
C PHE A 9 11.46 -6.10 3.23
N LYS A 10 12.57 -6.11 2.49
CA LYS A 10 12.62 -6.47 1.07
C LYS A 10 12.07 -7.87 0.80
N GLY A 11 12.61 -8.88 1.47
CA GLY A 11 12.17 -10.27 1.30
C GLY A 11 10.71 -10.47 1.70
N LEU A 12 10.21 -9.66 2.63
CA LEU A 12 8.79 -9.60 2.97
C LEU A 12 7.97 -9.03 1.81
N CYS A 13 8.40 -7.90 1.23
CA CYS A 13 7.74 -7.29 0.08
C CYS A 13 7.70 -8.25 -1.12
N GLU A 14 8.82 -8.90 -1.43
CA GLU A 14 8.92 -9.91 -2.49
C GLU A 14 8.00 -11.12 -2.24
N LYS A 15 7.97 -11.64 -1.00
CA LYS A 15 7.08 -12.74 -0.61
C LYS A 15 5.60 -12.42 -0.83
N TYR A 16 5.19 -11.17 -0.60
CA TYR A 16 3.81 -10.72 -0.80
C TYR A 16 3.56 -10.11 -2.18
N GLY A 17 4.53 -10.14 -3.09
CA GLY A 17 4.39 -9.60 -4.45
C GLY A 17 4.18 -8.09 -4.50
N ILE A 18 4.53 -7.35 -3.45
CA ILE A 18 4.45 -5.89 -3.42
C ILE A 18 5.82 -5.28 -3.70
N SER A 19 5.85 -4.12 -4.36
CA SER A 19 7.09 -3.36 -4.48
C SER A 19 7.55 -2.84 -3.11
N GLU A 20 8.86 -2.78 -2.89
CA GLU A 20 9.44 -2.19 -1.66
C GLU A 20 8.92 -0.78 -1.40
N LYS A 21 8.78 0.03 -2.46
CA LYS A 21 8.22 1.38 -2.39
C LYS A 21 6.79 1.39 -1.82
N THR A 22 5.93 0.47 -2.26
CA THR A 22 4.58 0.29 -1.72
C THR A 22 4.65 -0.16 -0.27
N GLY A 23 5.50 -1.14 0.05
CA GLY A 23 5.70 -1.63 1.40
C GLY A 23 6.11 -0.52 2.37
N HIS A 24 7.11 0.28 2.01
CA HIS A 24 7.58 1.40 2.84
C HIS A 24 6.50 2.46 3.04
N LYS A 25 5.70 2.74 2.01
CA LYS A 25 4.55 3.65 2.11
C LYS A 25 3.50 3.13 3.09
N TRP A 26 3.17 1.83 3.02
CA TRP A 26 2.22 1.20 3.94
C TRP A 26 2.75 1.18 5.37
N LYS A 27 4.04 0.88 5.55
CA LYS A 27 4.73 0.94 6.84
C LYS A 27 4.63 2.33 7.45
N ASN A 28 4.99 3.38 6.70
CA ASN A 28 4.90 4.76 7.20
C ASN A 28 3.46 5.14 7.57
N ARG A 29 2.50 4.82 6.71
CA ARG A 29 1.07 5.07 6.98
C ARG A 29 0.56 4.32 8.20
N PHE A 30 1.03 3.09 8.42
CA PHE A 30 0.69 2.33 9.61
C PHE A 30 1.24 2.99 10.88
N PHE A 31 2.46 3.54 10.84
CA PHE A 31 3.00 4.28 11.98
C PHE A 31 2.25 5.59 12.25
N GLU A 32 1.76 6.26 11.20
CA GLU A 32 1.04 7.54 11.34
C GLU A 32 -0.44 7.35 11.74
N TYR A 33 -1.13 6.37 11.16
CA TYR A 33 -2.59 6.22 11.25
C TYR A 33 -3.04 4.85 11.76
N GLY A 34 -2.11 3.98 12.16
CA GLY A 34 -2.41 2.60 12.52
C GLY A 34 -3.03 1.81 11.37
N TYR A 35 -3.96 0.91 11.70
CA TYR A 35 -4.69 0.11 10.71
C TYR A 35 -5.45 0.95 9.67
N ALA A 36 -5.96 2.13 10.06
CA ALA A 36 -6.64 3.04 9.12
C ALA A 36 -5.70 3.55 8.02
N GLY A 37 -4.39 3.55 8.26
CA GLY A 37 -3.38 3.92 7.27
C GLY A 37 -3.18 2.91 6.15
N ILE A 38 -3.57 1.65 6.37
CA ILE A 38 -3.43 0.54 5.42
C ILE A 38 -4.68 0.39 4.54
N CYS A 39 -5.84 0.89 4.98
CA CYS A 39 -7.07 0.87 4.20
C CYS A 39 -6.87 1.51 2.81
N ASP A 40 -7.63 1.01 1.82
CA ASP A 40 -7.61 1.54 0.46
C ASP A 40 -8.06 3.01 0.50
N ARG A 41 -7.08 3.91 0.33
CA ARG A 41 -7.33 5.34 0.21
C ARG A 41 -7.37 5.65 -1.26
N SER A 42 -8.49 6.22 -1.72
CA SER A 42 -8.71 6.67 -3.09
C SER A 42 -7.43 7.31 -3.65
N ARG A 43 -6.95 6.76 -4.77
CA ARG A 43 -5.80 7.30 -5.53
C ARG A 43 -6.13 8.60 -6.25
N THR A 44 -7.36 9.10 -6.08
CA THR A 44 -7.86 10.31 -6.70
C THR A 44 -7.12 11.51 -6.10
N PRO A 45 -6.36 12.26 -6.89
CA PRO A 45 -5.87 13.57 -6.47
C PRO A 45 -7.08 14.44 -6.13
N GLU A 46 -7.08 15.08 -4.96
CA GLU A 46 -8.17 16.02 -4.61
C GLU A 46 -8.27 17.19 -5.60
N ASN A 47 -7.20 17.45 -6.35
CA ASN A 47 -7.11 18.49 -7.37
C ASN A 47 -6.87 17.89 -8.77
N SER A 48 -7.82 17.07 -9.24
CA SER A 48 -7.94 16.77 -10.67
C SER A 48 -8.99 17.71 -11.29
N PRO A 49 -8.58 18.69 -12.13
CA PRO A 49 -9.52 19.60 -12.80
C PRO A 49 -10.46 18.90 -13.80
N SER A 50 -10.27 17.60 -14.05
CA SER A 50 -11.13 16.75 -14.85
C SER A 50 -11.87 15.73 -13.96
N LYS A 51 -12.67 16.22 -13.00
CA LYS A 51 -13.63 15.41 -12.24
C LYS A 51 -14.66 14.84 -13.23
N LEU A 52 -14.40 13.63 -13.71
CA LEU A 52 -15.45 12.78 -14.27
C LEU A 52 -16.16 12.11 -13.09
N ASP A 53 -17.48 12.01 -13.22
CA ASP A 53 -18.49 11.63 -12.23
C ASP A 53 -18.08 10.41 -11.36
N GLU A 54 -18.48 10.43 -10.08
CA GLU A 54 -18.05 9.50 -9.03
C GLU A 54 -18.47 8.03 -9.26
N ASP A 55 -19.11 7.71 -10.37
CA ASP A 55 -19.71 6.40 -10.66
C ASP A 55 -18.79 5.37 -11.35
N MET A 56 -17.55 5.74 -11.73
CA MET A 56 -16.76 4.90 -12.65
C MET A 56 -15.34 4.53 -12.19
N VAL A 57 -15.17 3.91 -11.02
CA VAL A 57 -13.91 3.24 -10.69
C VAL A 57 -14.14 1.84 -10.13
N ILE A 58 -14.30 0.87 -11.03
CA ILE A 58 -13.93 -0.53 -10.79
C ILE A 58 -12.98 -0.95 -11.91
N ARG A 59 -11.72 -1.21 -11.57
CA ARG A 59 -10.94 -2.25 -12.26
C ARG A 59 -9.85 -2.80 -11.35
N VAL A 60 -10.16 -3.95 -10.76
CA VAL A 60 -9.16 -4.94 -10.38
C VAL A 60 -8.62 -5.54 -11.68
N ASN A 61 -7.30 -5.51 -11.87
CA ASN A 61 -6.60 -6.36 -12.82
C ASN A 61 -5.30 -6.84 -12.20
#